data_AF-A0A813CB12-F1
#
_entry.id   AF-A0A813CB12-F1
#
_cell.length_a   1.000
_cell.length_b   1.000
_cell.length_c   1.000
_cell.angle_alpha   90.00
_cell.angle_beta   90.00
_cell.angle_gamma   90.00
#
_symmetry.space_group_name_H-M   'P 1'
#
loop_
_entity.id
_entity.type
_entity.pdbx_description
1 polymer ?
#
loop_
_entity_poly.entity_id
_entity_poly.type
_entity_poly.pdbx_seq_one_letter_code
_entity_poly.pdbx_strand_id
1 'polypeptide(L)'
;MAGTALQTSSKSIKDLADELDDYVERGPHRLNVLCFVGGAAIVLNGIFSVVDVFNVLSEPVYYVVNAYMVFFGAVTCITEARPTFAAQLHDTVQGVQRWMHEWAKGLTLLWGRGLFYIFQGAFCLLSSGLLSLGLIIGAYMLVIGLLCLKVGYRRHVQSTSADYIRITE
;
A
#
# COMPACT_ATOMS: atom_id res chain seq x y z
N MET A 1 -35.97 6.42 -3.59
CA MET A 1 -35.22 5.98 -2.40
C MET A 1 -33.79 5.50 -2.70
N ALA A 2 -33.41 5.15 -3.94
CA ALA A 2 -32.01 4.82 -4.28
C ALA A 2 -31.05 6.02 -4.37
N GLY A 3 -31.55 7.20 -4.78
CA GLY A 3 -30.73 8.40 -4.96
C GLY A 3 -30.16 8.99 -3.66
N THR A 4 -30.91 8.91 -2.55
CA THR A 4 -30.46 9.39 -1.24
C THR A 4 -29.38 8.50 -0.63
N ALA A 5 -29.44 7.18 -0.82
CA ALA A 5 -28.38 6.27 -0.37
C ALA A 5 -27.06 6.49 -1.13
N LEU A 6 -27.12 6.71 -2.45
CA LEU A 6 -25.93 7.04 -3.26
C LEU A 6 -25.32 8.40 -2.88
N GLN A 7 -26.15 9.40 -2.56
CA GLN A 7 -25.66 10.70 -2.10
C GLN A 7 -25.02 10.62 -0.70
N THR A 8 -25.61 9.86 0.22
CA THR A 8 -25.02 9.62 1.55
C THR A 8 -23.67 8.92 1.43
N SER A 9 -23.55 7.88 0.60
CA SER A 9 -22.27 7.21 0.36
C SER A 9 -21.23 8.13 -0.28
N SER A 10 -21.61 8.95 -1.27
CA SER A 10 -20.67 9.88 -1.90
C SER A 10 -20.19 10.96 -0.93
N LYS A 11 -21.07 11.46 -0.06
CA LYS A 11 -20.69 12.46 0.96
C LYS A 11 -19.75 11.88 2.00
N SER A 12 -20.02 10.66 2.48
CA SER A 12 -19.15 9.96 3.43
C SER A 12 -17.78 9.64 2.84
N ILE A 13 -17.70 9.25 1.56
CA ILE A 13 -16.42 9.00 0.88
C ILE A 13 -15.61 10.29 0.74
N LYS A 14 -16.26 11.43 0.47
CA LYS A 14 -15.57 12.73 0.41
C LYS A 14 -15.02 13.15 1.77
N ASP A 15 -15.81 13.00 2.83
CA ASP A 15 -15.36 13.26 4.21
C ASP A 15 -14.15 12.41 4.59
N LEU A 16 -14.20 11.10 4.27
CA LEU A 16 -13.07 10.18 4.50
C LEU A 16 -11.85 10.57 3.67
N ALA A 17 -12.05 11.01 2.42
CA ALA A 17 -10.96 11.44 1.56
C ALA A 17 -10.31 12.73 2.08
N ASP A 18 -11.09 13.69 2.55
CA ASP A 18 -10.58 14.93 3.14
C ASP A 18 -9.88 14.65 4.47
N GLU A 19 -10.44 13.80 5.34
CA GLU A 19 -9.78 13.39 6.58
C GLU A 19 -8.46 12.66 6.32
N LEU A 20 -8.41 11.81 5.27
CA LEU A 20 -7.17 11.14 4.85
C LEU A 20 -6.15 12.13 4.29
N ASP A 21 -6.55 13.12 3.48
CA ASP A 21 -5.64 14.16 2.98
C ASP A 21 -5.05 14.97 4.15
N ASP A 22 -5.89 15.35 5.13
CA ASP A 22 -5.49 16.02 6.37
C ASP A 22 -4.56 15.15 7.23
N TYR A 23 -4.88 13.86 7.35
CA TYR A 23 -4.05 12.88 8.08
C TYR A 23 -2.66 12.73 7.46
N VAL A 24 -2.60 12.79 6.14
CA VAL A 24 -1.40 12.67 5.33
C VAL A 24 -0.56 13.94 5.38
N GLU A 25 -1.18 15.12 5.39
CA GLU A 25 -0.48 16.41 5.52
C GLU A 25 0.22 16.56 6.88
N ARG A 26 -0.34 15.97 7.95
CA ARG A 26 0.28 15.95 9.29
C ARG A 26 1.59 15.15 9.36
N GLY A 27 1.97 14.41 8.32
CA GLY A 27 3.35 13.99 8.12
C GLY A 27 3.51 12.62 7.44
N PRO A 28 4.66 12.41 6.74
CA PRO A 28 4.93 11.18 6.00
C PRO A 28 5.08 9.93 6.88
N HIS A 29 5.16 10.11 8.21
CA HIS A 29 5.23 9.01 9.16
C HIS A 29 3.90 8.25 9.29
N ARG A 30 2.75 8.93 9.15
CA ARG A 30 1.43 8.31 9.36
C ARG A 30 0.98 7.48 8.15
N LEU A 31 1.31 7.96 6.95
CA LEU A 31 1.11 7.25 5.69
C LEU A 31 1.79 5.88 5.67
N ASN A 32 2.99 5.82 6.24
CA ASN A 32 3.80 4.61 6.36
C ASN A 32 3.09 3.54 7.24
N VAL A 33 2.48 3.95 8.35
CA VAL A 33 1.68 3.07 9.23
C VAL A 33 0.43 2.54 8.53
N LEU A 34 -0.28 3.38 7.78
CA LEU A 34 -1.45 2.99 6.98
C LEU A 34 -1.09 1.92 5.93
N CYS A 35 0.04 2.10 5.23
CA CYS A 35 0.58 1.11 4.30
C CYS A 35 1.00 -0.18 5.01
N PHE A 36 1.62 -0.10 6.18
CA PHE A 36 2.02 -1.29 6.96
C PHE A 36 0.80 -2.12 7.36
N VAL A 37 -0.26 -1.47 7.86
CA VAL A 37 -1.53 -2.14 8.21
C VAL A 37 -2.17 -2.78 6.99
N GLY A 38 -2.16 -2.08 5.84
CA GLY A 38 -2.67 -2.63 4.58
C GLY A 38 -1.84 -3.82 4.07
N GLY A 39 -0.51 -3.76 4.19
CA GLY A 39 0.38 -4.85 3.85
C GLY A 39 0.16 -6.07 4.74
N ALA A 40 0.01 -5.86 6.05
CA ALA A 40 -0.29 -6.90 7.02
C ALA A 40 -1.67 -7.53 6.75
N ALA A 41 -2.68 -6.74 6.39
CA ALA A 41 -4.00 -7.24 6.00
C ALA A 41 -3.92 -8.12 4.75
N ILE A 42 -3.10 -7.78 3.76
CA ILE A 42 -2.88 -8.63 2.57
C ILE A 42 -2.18 -9.94 2.94
N VAL A 43 -1.16 -9.89 3.80
CA VAL A 43 -0.47 -11.10 4.27
C VAL A 43 -1.43 -12.02 5.03
N LEU A 44 -2.22 -11.46 5.96
CA LEU A 44 -3.21 -12.21 6.73
C LEU A 44 -4.29 -12.79 5.81
N ASN A 45 -4.83 -12.00 4.88
CA ASN A 45 -5.80 -12.49 3.91
C ASN A 45 -5.22 -13.61 3.03
N GLY A 46 -3.95 -13.49 2.62
CA GLY A 46 -3.26 -14.54 1.89
C GLY A 46 -3.13 -15.83 2.70
N ILE A 47 -2.72 -15.74 3.97
CA ILE A 47 -2.61 -16.90 4.88
C ILE A 47 -3.97 -17.54 5.13
N PHE A 48 -5.01 -16.75 5.43
CA PHE A 48 -6.38 -17.27 5.59
C PHE A 48 -6.85 -17.97 4.31
N SER A 49 -6.54 -17.41 3.15
CA SER A 49 -6.85 -18.02 1.87
C SER A 49 -6.06 -19.32 1.63
N VAL A 50 -4.81 -19.45 2.09
CA VAL A 50 -4.07 -20.74 2.05
C VAL A 50 -4.71 -21.79 2.98
N VAL A 51 -5.20 -21.39 4.15
CA VAL A 51 -5.80 -22.30 5.14
C VAL A 51 -7.19 -22.80 4.71
N ASP A 52 -8.00 -21.95 4.07
CA ASP A 52 -9.31 -22.33 3.48
C ASP A 52 -9.15 -23.32 2.31
N VAL A 53 -7.97 -23.31 1.66
CA VAL A 53 -7.66 -24.08 0.44
C VAL A 53 -7.35 -25.56 0.68
N PHE A 54 -7.36 -26.07 1.92
CA PHE A 54 -7.40 -27.54 2.13
C PHE A 54 -8.61 -28.21 1.45
N ASN A 55 -9.65 -27.45 1.06
CA ASN A 55 -10.81 -27.92 0.29
C ASN A 55 -10.73 -27.70 -1.25
N VAL A 56 -9.78 -26.92 -1.79
CA VAL A 56 -9.76 -26.50 -3.22
C VAL A 56 -8.39 -26.80 -3.86
N LEU A 57 -8.00 -28.07 -3.84
CA LEU A 57 -6.69 -28.55 -4.31
C LEU A 57 -6.54 -28.66 -5.85
N SER A 58 -7.51 -28.20 -6.64
CA SER A 58 -7.57 -28.45 -8.09
C SER A 58 -6.94 -27.38 -8.99
N GLU A 59 -6.62 -26.18 -8.49
CA GLU A 59 -6.09 -25.08 -9.31
C GLU A 59 -4.70 -24.60 -8.85
N PRO A 60 -3.60 -25.15 -9.39
CA PRO A 60 -2.23 -24.78 -9.02
C PRO A 60 -1.91 -23.31 -9.28
N VAL A 61 -2.63 -22.67 -10.21
CA VAL A 61 -2.50 -21.23 -10.51
C VAL A 61 -2.85 -20.38 -9.29
N TYR A 62 -3.90 -20.76 -8.55
CA TYR A 62 -4.35 -20.01 -7.38
C TYR A 62 -3.30 -19.99 -6.26
N TYR A 63 -2.63 -21.12 -6.06
CA TYR A 63 -1.57 -21.25 -5.05
C TYR A 63 -0.36 -20.35 -5.37
N VAL A 64 0.06 -20.34 -6.64
CA VAL A 64 1.17 -19.49 -7.10
C VAL A 64 0.84 -18.02 -6.90
N VAL A 65 -0.37 -17.59 -7.28
CA VAL A 65 -0.82 -16.19 -7.10
C VAL A 65 -0.86 -15.78 -5.64
N ASN A 66 -1.37 -16.65 -4.76
CA ASN A 66 -1.46 -16.35 -3.33
C ASN A 66 -0.06 -16.29 -2.67
N ALA A 67 0.86 -17.19 -3.07
CA ALA A 67 2.25 -17.12 -2.63
C ALA A 67 2.92 -15.80 -3.04
N TYR A 68 2.68 -15.31 -4.26
CA TYR A 68 3.16 -13.99 -4.69
C TYR A 68 2.53 -12.86 -3.86
N MET A 69 1.23 -12.93 -3.53
CA MET A 69 0.59 -11.93 -2.67
C MET A 69 1.19 -11.87 -1.27
N VAL A 70 1.42 -13.01 -0.63
CA VAL A 70 2.05 -13.07 0.69
C VAL A 70 3.47 -12.52 0.62
N PHE A 71 4.23 -12.87 -0.43
CA PHE A 71 5.57 -12.34 -0.64
C PHE A 71 5.56 -10.81 -0.82
N PHE A 72 4.74 -10.27 -1.71
CA PHE A 72 4.66 -8.82 -1.92
C PHE A 72 4.13 -8.07 -0.70
N GLY A 73 3.18 -8.66 0.04
CA GLY A 73 2.70 -8.13 1.32
C GLY A 73 3.81 -8.07 2.36
N ALA A 74 4.63 -9.12 2.48
CA ALA A 74 5.78 -9.15 3.37
C ALA A 74 6.83 -8.08 2.98
N VAL A 75 7.11 -7.93 1.67
CA VAL A 75 8.00 -6.88 1.15
C VAL A 75 7.48 -5.49 1.52
N THR A 76 6.17 -5.24 1.39
CA THR A 76 5.54 -3.98 1.83
C THR A 76 5.71 -3.77 3.34
N CYS A 77 5.45 -4.80 4.16
CA CYS A 77 5.66 -4.73 5.60
C CYS A 77 7.11 -4.41 5.95
N ILE A 78 8.10 -5.03 5.32
CA ILE A 78 9.53 -4.80 5.59
C ILE A 78 9.97 -3.38 5.12
N THR A 79 9.44 -2.92 3.99
CA THR A 79 9.74 -1.58 3.46
C THR A 79 9.15 -0.47 4.32
N GLU A 80 8.00 -0.72 4.94
CA GLU A 80 7.32 0.20 5.84
C GLU A 80 7.73 0.02 7.31
N ALA A 81 8.33 -1.12 7.69
CA ALA A 81 8.78 -1.38 9.04
C ALA A 81 9.84 -0.35 9.48
N ARG A 82 9.41 0.60 10.31
CA ARG A 82 10.27 1.60 10.95
C ARG A 82 10.78 1.11 12.31
N PRO A 83 11.95 1.60 12.74
CA PRO A 83 12.60 1.19 13.99
C PRO A 83 11.78 1.44 15.26
N THR A 84 10.77 2.33 15.23
CA THR A 84 9.89 2.60 16.38
C THR A 84 8.98 1.43 16.77
N PHE A 85 8.65 0.52 15.85
CA PHE A 85 7.88 -0.70 16.16
C PHE A 85 8.77 -1.95 16.31
N ALA A 86 10.02 -1.89 15.83
CA ALA A 86 10.89 -3.04 15.66
C ALA A 86 12.23 -2.86 16.40
N ALA A 87 12.19 -2.40 17.66
CA ALA A 87 13.39 -2.27 18.49
C ALA A 87 14.17 -3.59 18.64
N GLN A 88 13.50 -4.74 18.50
CA GLN A 88 14.11 -6.08 18.57
C GLN A 88 14.54 -6.68 17.22
N LEU A 89 14.11 -6.11 16.08
CA LEU A 89 14.35 -6.65 14.73
C LEU A 89 15.23 -5.71 13.88
N HIS A 90 15.91 -4.78 14.54
CA HIS A 90 16.62 -3.67 13.91
C HIS A 90 17.72 -4.12 12.94
N ASP A 91 18.51 -5.15 13.29
CA ASP A 91 19.62 -5.60 12.46
C ASP A 91 19.17 -6.32 11.18
N THR A 92 18.14 -7.16 11.26
CA THR A 92 17.63 -7.92 10.10
C THR A 92 16.85 -7.02 9.14
N VAL A 93 16.04 -6.10 9.67
CA VAL A 93 15.27 -5.14 8.84
C VAL A 93 16.22 -4.19 8.11
N GLN A 94 17.30 -3.73 8.76
CA GLN A 94 18.30 -2.89 8.08
C GLN A 94 19.07 -3.62 6.98
N GLY A 95 19.39 -4.92 7.18
CA GLY A 95 20.02 -5.74 6.15
C GLY A 95 19.15 -5.89 4.90
N VAL A 96 17.87 -6.23 5.08
CA VAL A 96 16.92 -6.38 3.97
C VAL A 96 16.59 -5.05 3.32
N GLN A 97 16.45 -3.97 4.08
CA GLN A 97 16.24 -2.63 3.51
C GLN A 97 17.43 -2.18 2.66
N ARG A 98 18.68 -2.43 3.09
CA ARG A 98 19.87 -2.12 2.28
C ARG A 98 19.91 -2.94 1.00
N TRP A 99 19.66 -4.24 1.10
CA TRP A 99 19.57 -5.12 -0.06
C TRP A 99 18.48 -4.65 -1.04
N MET A 100 17.28 -4.34 -0.54
CA MET A 100 16.20 -3.79 -1.36
C MET A 100 16.55 -2.41 -1.96
N HIS A 101 17.28 -1.56 -1.24
CA HIS A 101 17.71 -0.25 -1.73
C HIS A 101 18.69 -0.37 -2.90
N GLU A 102 19.53 -1.41 -2.86
CA GLU A 102 20.51 -1.71 -3.90
C GLU A 102 19.87 -2.30 -5.16
N TRP A 103 18.92 -3.24 -4.98
CA TRP A 103 18.24 -3.92 -6.09
C TRP A 103 17.06 -3.13 -6.68
N ALA A 104 16.37 -2.33 -5.87
CA ALA A 104 15.13 -1.65 -6.25
C ALA A 104 15.11 -0.19 -5.76
N LYS A 105 16.01 0.64 -6.28
CA LYS A 105 16.02 2.10 -6.03
C LYS A 105 14.64 2.75 -6.23
N GLY A 106 13.85 2.25 -7.19
CA GLY A 106 12.47 2.68 -7.43
C GLY A 106 11.55 2.48 -6.23
N LEU A 107 11.67 1.35 -5.50
CA LEU A 107 10.89 1.07 -4.28
C LEU A 107 11.31 1.93 -3.09
N THR A 108 12.39 2.69 -3.18
CA THR A 108 12.78 3.65 -2.14
C THR A 108 12.39 5.09 -2.45
N LEU A 109 12.06 5.41 -3.70
CA LEU A 109 11.42 6.67 -4.01
C LEU A 109 9.95 6.61 -3.54
N LEU A 110 9.49 7.70 -2.91
CA LEU A 110 8.11 7.84 -2.42
C LEU A 110 7.07 7.53 -3.52
N TRP A 111 7.40 7.90 -4.77
CA TRP A 111 6.59 7.64 -5.96
C TRP A 111 6.51 6.17 -6.36
N GLY A 112 7.66 5.48 -6.40
CA GLY A 112 7.69 4.07 -6.79
C GLY A 112 7.02 3.17 -5.75
N ARG A 113 7.04 3.57 -4.47
CA ARG A 113 6.27 2.92 -3.40
C ARG A 113 4.77 3.05 -3.60
N GLY A 114 4.28 4.24 -3.93
CA GLY A 114 2.86 4.45 -4.26
C GLY A 114 2.40 3.60 -5.44
N LEU A 115 3.23 3.52 -6.49
CA LEU A 115 2.95 2.68 -7.66
C LEU A 115 2.93 1.18 -7.32
N PHE A 116 3.84 0.73 -6.44
CA PHE A 116 3.88 -0.64 -5.96
C PHE A 116 2.61 -1.01 -5.18
N TYR A 117 2.08 -0.11 -4.35
CA TYR A 117 0.83 -0.34 -3.61
C TYR A 117 -0.40 -0.36 -4.53
N ILE A 118 -0.43 0.47 -5.56
CA ILE A 118 -1.47 0.44 -6.61
C ILE A 118 -1.43 -0.91 -7.33
N PHE A 119 -0.23 -1.37 -7.73
CA PHE A 119 -0.05 -2.67 -8.36
C PHE A 119 -0.49 -3.81 -7.44
N GLN A 120 -0.07 -3.80 -6.17
CA GLN A 120 -0.43 -4.81 -5.18
C GLN A 120 -1.96 -4.83 -4.92
N GLY A 121 -2.60 -3.67 -4.79
CA GLY A 121 -4.05 -3.55 -4.61
C GLY A 121 -4.84 -4.03 -5.83
N ALA A 122 -4.40 -3.68 -7.03
CA ALA A 122 -4.99 -4.17 -8.28
C ALA A 122 -4.83 -5.68 -8.44
N PHE A 123 -3.65 -6.22 -8.11
CA PHE A 123 -3.38 -7.66 -8.13
C PHE A 123 -4.26 -8.40 -7.10
N CYS A 124 -4.45 -7.81 -5.91
CA CYS A 124 -5.36 -8.32 -4.88
C CYS A 124 -6.82 -8.38 -5.35
N LEU A 125 -7.28 -7.32 -6.03
CA LEU A 125 -8.63 -7.26 -6.62
C LEU A 125 -8.82 -8.28 -7.74
N LEU A 126 -7.84 -8.42 -8.64
CA LEU A 126 -7.91 -9.34 -9.77
C LEU A 126 -7.92 -10.81 -9.34
N SER A 127 -7.20 -11.13 -8.27
CA SER A 127 -7.11 -12.49 -7.74
C SER A 127 -8.23 -12.83 -6.76
N SER A 128 -8.98 -11.84 -6.26
CA SER A 128 -10.10 -12.06 -5.34
C SER A 128 -11.41 -12.16 -6.10
N GLY A 129 -12.30 -13.05 -5.67
CA GLY A 129 -13.68 -13.07 -6.19
C GLY A 129 -14.44 -11.77 -5.87
N LEU A 130 -15.41 -11.40 -6.70
CA LEU A 130 -16.17 -10.13 -6.66
C LEU A 130 -16.90 -9.82 -5.32
N LEU A 131 -17.01 -10.80 -4.40
CA LEU A 131 -17.67 -10.66 -3.09
C LEU A 131 -16.78 -11.06 -1.90
N SER A 132 -15.47 -11.22 -2.08
CA SER A 132 -14.54 -11.64 -1.02
C SER A 132 -13.98 -10.45 -0.21
N LEU A 133 -13.57 -10.70 1.03
CA LEU A 133 -12.82 -9.76 1.88
C LEU A 133 -11.57 -9.20 1.19
N GLY A 134 -10.97 -9.97 0.27
CA GLY A 134 -9.86 -9.52 -0.57
C GLY A 134 -10.20 -8.32 -1.46
N LEU A 135 -11.47 -8.14 -1.85
CA LEU A 135 -11.90 -6.96 -2.62
C LEU A 135 -11.85 -5.68 -1.78
N ILE A 136 -12.26 -5.75 -0.52
CA ILE A 136 -12.22 -4.61 0.40
C ILE A 136 -10.77 -4.23 0.70
N ILE A 137 -9.92 -5.23 0.98
CA ILE A 137 -8.50 -5.03 1.28
C ILE A 137 -7.74 -4.49 0.06
N GLY A 138 -8.03 -5.04 -1.14
CA GLY A 138 -7.43 -4.57 -2.38
C GLY A 138 -7.85 -3.14 -2.74
N ALA A 139 -9.13 -2.79 -2.58
CA ALA A 139 -9.62 -1.43 -2.77
C ALA A 139 -8.99 -0.44 -1.78
N TYR A 140 -8.84 -0.83 -0.51
CA TYR A 140 -8.15 -0.04 0.51
C TYR A 140 -6.70 0.25 0.11
N MET A 141 -5.94 -0.77 -0.35
CA MET A 141 -4.56 -0.56 -0.80
C MET A 141 -4.44 0.28 -2.07
N LEU A 142 -5.43 0.22 -2.97
CA LEU A 142 -5.50 1.10 -4.13
C LEU A 142 -5.63 2.57 -3.71
N VAL A 143 -6.54 2.87 -2.79
CA VAL A 143 -6.76 4.25 -2.29
C VAL A 143 -5.50 4.77 -1.62
N ILE A 144 -4.86 3.97 -0.77
CA ILE A 144 -3.62 4.36 -0.09
C ILE A 144 -2.46 4.53 -1.08
N GLY A 145 -2.36 3.66 -2.09
CA GLY A 145 -1.35 3.78 -3.14
C GLY A 145 -1.51 5.06 -3.96
N LEU A 146 -2.75 5.44 -4.29
CA LEU A 146 -3.06 6.71 -4.96
C LEU A 146 -2.70 7.92 -4.09
N LEU A 147 -3.01 7.88 -2.79
CA LEU A 147 -2.62 8.94 -1.85
C LEU A 147 -1.09 9.06 -1.75
N CYS A 148 -0.37 7.94 -1.63
CA CYS A 148 1.10 7.92 -1.65
C CYS A 148 1.67 8.55 -2.93
N LEU A 149 1.07 8.23 -4.08
CA LEU A 149 1.50 8.74 -5.37
C LEU A 149 1.23 10.25 -5.51
N LYS A 150 0.05 10.73 -5.10
CA LYS A 150 -0.31 12.18 -5.09
C LYS A 150 0.65 13.00 -4.21
N VAL A 151 0.96 12.50 -3.01
CA VAL A 151 1.91 13.14 -2.07
C VAL A 151 3.32 13.13 -2.62
N GLY A 152 3.75 11.99 -3.17
CA GLY A 152 5.01 11.88 -3.87
C GLY A 152 5.12 12.92 -4.98
N TYR A 153 4.03 13.19 -5.71
CA TYR A 153 4.03 14.10 -6.87
C TYR A 153 4.21 15.52 -6.45
N ARG A 154 3.38 15.95 -5.49
CA ARG A 154 3.48 17.27 -4.89
C ARG A 154 4.91 17.54 -4.42
N ARG A 155 5.53 16.58 -3.72
CA ARG A 155 6.92 16.76 -3.24
C ARG A 155 7.95 16.79 -4.36
N HIS A 156 7.82 15.95 -5.38
CA HIS A 156 8.76 15.96 -6.51
C HIS A 156 8.69 17.29 -7.27
N VAL A 157 7.47 17.75 -7.60
CA VAL A 157 7.24 19.04 -8.26
C VAL A 157 7.77 20.20 -7.41
N GLN A 158 7.54 20.18 -6.10
CA GLN A 158 8.02 21.22 -5.19
C GLN A 158 9.54 21.28 -5.09
N SER A 159 10.25 20.14 -5.18
CA SER A 159 11.71 20.10 -5.24
C SER A 159 12.26 20.71 -6.52
N THR A 160 11.62 20.45 -7.67
CA THR A 160 12.01 21.04 -8.95
C THR A 160 11.78 22.55 -8.99
N SER A 161 10.70 23.05 -8.38
CA SER A 161 10.42 24.50 -8.32
C SER A 161 11.39 25.27 -7.41
N ALA A 162 11.86 24.65 -6.31
CA ALA A 162 12.82 25.30 -5.41
C ALA A 162 14.22 25.43 -6.04
N ASP A 163 14.65 24.46 -6.83
CA ASP A 163 15.90 24.56 -7.59
C ASP A 163 15.80 25.64 -8.68
N TYR A 164 14.65 25.79 -9.33
CA TYR A 164 14.47 26.81 -10.38
C TYR A 164 14.65 28.25 -9.85
N ILE A 165 14.20 28.53 -8.62
CA ILE A 165 14.30 29.85 -7.99
C ILE A 165 15.77 30.20 -7.67
N ARG A 166 16.61 29.22 -7.33
CA ARG A 166 18.02 29.45 -6.99
C ARG A 166 18.93 29.68 -8.19
N ILE A 167 18.52 29.33 -9.41
CA ILE A 167 19.35 29.48 -10.62
C ILE A 167 19.12 30.86 -11.27
N THR A 168 18.11 31.61 -10.81
CA THR A 168 17.73 32.94 -11.32
C THR A 168 18.16 34.11 -10.44
N GLU A 169 18.81 33.86 -9.30
CA GLU A 169 19.51 34.87 -8.48
C GLU A 169 21.03 34.78 -8.70
#